data_AF-A0A327YGI5-F1
#
_entry.id   AF-A0A327YGI5-F1
#
_cell.length_a   1.000
_cell.length_b   1.000
_cell.length_c   1.000
_cell.angle_alpha   90.00
_cell.angle_beta   90.00
_cell.angle_gamma   90.00
#
_symmetry.space_group_name_H-M   'P 1'
#
loop_
_entity.id
_entity.type
_entity.pdbx_description
1 polymer ?
#
loop_
_entity_poly.entity_id
_entity_poly.type
_entity_poly.pdbx_seq_one_letter_code
_entity_poly.pdbx_strand_id
1 'polypeptide(L)'
;MKITIRLAALLLAATVLPVSAQDDSLAGERLYQENCASCHGANLEGQPDWRSRLPNGRLPAPPHDASGHTWHHTDRVLLDIVKRGTAAIVGNGYESDMPGFKEVLTDEEITAIIDYIKSTWPDRIRASQESRTLADEQVQP
;
A
#
# COMPACT_ATOMS: atom_id res chain seq x y z
N MET A 1 14.33 37.18 -59.87
CA MET A 1 14.94 36.65 -58.64
C MET A 1 13.82 36.06 -57.79
N LYS A 2 13.66 34.73 -57.75
CA LYS A 2 12.56 34.05 -57.02
C LYS A 2 13.15 33.44 -55.74
N ILE A 3 12.76 33.98 -54.58
CA ILE A 3 13.20 33.51 -53.27
C ILE A 3 12.19 32.46 -52.79
N THR A 4 12.60 31.20 -52.74
CA THR A 4 11.81 30.10 -52.18
C THR A 4 12.20 29.88 -50.73
N ILE A 5 11.29 30.21 -49.80
CA ILE A 5 11.44 29.93 -48.37
C ILE A 5 11.00 28.48 -48.14
N ARG A 6 11.91 27.62 -47.66
CA ARG A 6 11.55 26.28 -47.18
C ARG A 6 11.21 26.36 -45.70
N LEU A 7 9.94 26.18 -45.36
CA LEU A 7 9.53 25.93 -43.98
C LEU A 7 10.08 24.58 -43.53
N ALA A 8 11.02 24.58 -42.59
CA ALA A 8 11.38 23.38 -41.84
C ALA A 8 10.40 23.27 -40.66
N ALA A 9 9.54 22.24 -40.68
CA ALA A 9 8.69 21.92 -39.55
C ALA A 9 9.55 21.26 -38.46
N LEU A 10 9.73 21.95 -37.33
CA LEU A 10 10.32 21.38 -36.12
C LEU A 10 9.26 20.49 -35.44
N LEU A 11 9.42 19.17 -35.56
CA LEU A 11 8.67 18.20 -34.74
C LEU A 11 9.27 18.20 -33.33
N LEU A 12 8.61 18.84 -32.36
CA LEU A 12 8.88 18.63 -30.95
C LEU A 12 8.38 17.22 -30.58
N ALA A 13 9.29 16.26 -30.48
CA ALA A 13 9.01 14.99 -29.83
C ALA A 13 8.98 15.23 -28.31
N ALA A 14 7.78 15.22 -27.72
CA ALA A 14 7.63 15.24 -26.27
C ALA A 14 8.10 13.90 -25.71
N THR A 15 9.28 13.89 -25.08
CA THR A 15 9.77 12.72 -24.34
C THR A 15 8.93 12.54 -23.10
N VAL A 16 8.04 11.55 -23.11
CA VAL A 16 7.36 11.08 -21.89
C VAL A 16 8.41 10.31 -21.11
N LEU A 17 8.95 10.91 -20.05
CA LEU A 17 9.84 10.20 -19.14
C LEU A 17 8.99 9.20 -18.34
N PRO A 18 9.49 7.97 -18.11
CA PRO A 18 8.83 7.07 -17.17
C PRO A 18 8.87 7.73 -15.79
N VAL A 19 7.69 7.97 -15.20
CA VAL A 19 7.57 8.20 -13.76
C VAL A 19 8.23 7.00 -13.08
N SER A 20 9.20 7.28 -12.20
CA SER A 20 10.08 6.26 -11.67
C SER A 20 9.49 5.64 -10.41
N ALA A 21 9.76 4.35 -10.15
CA ALA A 21 9.27 3.65 -8.95
C ALA A 21 9.66 4.33 -7.61
N GLN A 22 10.65 5.23 -7.63
CA GLN A 22 11.03 6.05 -6.49
C GLN A 22 9.99 7.15 -6.19
N ASP A 23 9.37 7.73 -7.21
CA ASP A 23 8.30 8.72 -7.07
C ASP A 23 7.03 8.07 -6.48
N ASP A 24 6.74 6.82 -6.88
CA ASP A 24 5.60 6.04 -6.36
C ASP A 24 5.78 5.66 -4.89
N SER A 25 7.01 5.30 -4.47
CA SER A 25 7.33 4.99 -3.07
C SER A 25 7.20 6.21 -2.16
N LEU A 26 7.67 7.39 -2.60
CA LEU A 26 7.49 8.66 -1.87
C LEU A 26 6.02 9.08 -1.78
N ALA A 27 5.22 8.78 -2.82
CA ALA A 27 3.78 8.99 -2.77
C ALA A 27 3.12 8.05 -1.74
N GLY A 28 3.51 6.78 -1.70
CA GLY A 28 3.01 5.79 -0.73
C GLY A 28 3.31 6.16 0.73
N GLU A 29 4.52 6.62 1.02
CA GLU A 29 4.88 7.11 2.37
C GLU A 29 4.00 8.27 2.80
N ARG A 30 3.84 9.29 1.94
CA ARG A 30 3.00 10.45 2.26
C ARG A 30 1.55 10.03 2.53
N LEU A 31 0.99 9.19 1.67
CA LEU A 31 -0.37 8.68 1.84
C LEU A 31 -0.52 7.86 3.14
N TYR A 32 0.49 7.07 3.50
CA TYR A 32 0.53 6.36 4.78
C TYR A 32 0.50 7.32 5.98
N GLN A 33 1.32 8.37 5.94
CA GLN A 33 1.36 9.38 7.01
C GLN A 33 0.01 10.10 7.16
N GLU A 34 -0.64 10.42 6.04
CA GLU A 34 -1.94 11.12 6.03
C GLU A 34 -3.09 10.24 6.53
N ASN A 35 -3.09 8.93 6.22
CA ASN A 35 -4.26 8.08 6.37
C ASN A 35 -4.13 6.96 7.42
N CYS A 36 -2.91 6.55 7.76
CA CYS A 36 -2.67 5.31 8.52
C CYS A 36 -1.89 5.55 9.82
N ALA A 37 -0.93 6.48 9.82
CA ALA A 37 0.01 6.69 10.91
C ALA A 37 -0.63 7.10 12.25
N SER A 38 -1.83 7.69 12.24
CA SER A 38 -2.55 8.07 13.47
C SER A 38 -2.87 6.88 14.37
N CYS A 39 -3.00 5.68 13.79
CA CYS A 39 -3.22 4.43 14.51
C CYS A 39 -2.00 3.51 14.45
N HIS A 40 -1.38 3.36 13.28
CA HIS A 40 -0.27 2.43 13.06
C HIS A 40 1.12 3.00 13.38
N GLY A 41 1.20 4.26 13.82
CA GLY A 41 2.44 4.94 14.17
C GLY A 41 3.15 5.54 12.97
N ALA A 42 3.86 6.65 13.17
CA ALA A 42 4.58 7.32 12.07
C ALA A 42 5.76 6.50 11.54
N ASN A 43 6.26 5.55 12.34
CA ASN A 43 7.36 4.65 12.01
C ASN A 43 6.88 3.19 11.85
N LEU A 44 5.58 2.96 11.61
CA LEU A 44 4.99 1.63 11.44
C LEU A 44 5.02 0.76 12.72
N GLU A 45 5.26 1.36 13.88
CA GLU A 45 5.47 0.68 15.16
C GLU A 45 4.18 0.13 15.80
N GLY A 46 3.03 0.57 15.31
CA GLY A 46 1.72 0.21 15.86
C GLY A 46 1.48 0.76 17.27
N GLN A 47 0.39 0.31 17.87
CA GLN A 47 0.08 0.61 19.26
C GLN A 47 0.79 -0.37 20.21
N PRO A 48 1.12 0.06 21.45
CA PRO A 48 1.69 -0.83 22.44
C PRO A 48 0.75 -2.00 22.75
N ASP A 49 1.33 -3.14 23.13
CA ASP A 49 0.59 -4.36 23.51
C ASP A 49 -0.47 -4.79 22.48
N TRP A 50 -0.23 -4.57 21.18
CA TRP A 50 -1.20 -4.79 20.10
C TRP A 50 -1.77 -6.22 19.99
N ARG A 51 -1.14 -7.20 20.64
CA ARG A 51 -1.63 -8.59 20.70
C ARG A 51 -2.65 -8.82 21.83
N SER A 52 -2.82 -7.86 22.73
CA SER A 52 -3.75 -7.91 23.85
C SER A 52 -5.02 -7.12 23.52
N ARG A 53 -6.19 -7.70 23.77
CA ARG A 53 -7.46 -7.01 23.57
C ARG A 53 -7.60 -5.85 24.55
N LEU A 54 -8.11 -4.73 24.04
CA LEU A 54 -8.55 -3.59 24.83
C LEU A 54 -9.80 -3.95 25.65
N PRO A 55 -10.22 -3.13 26.64
CA PRO A 55 -11.43 -3.36 27.42
C PRO A 55 -12.72 -3.47 26.57
N ASN A 56 -12.73 -2.85 25.38
CA ASN A 56 -13.83 -2.97 24.41
C ASN A 56 -13.82 -4.29 23.61
N GLY A 57 -12.86 -5.18 23.89
CA GLY A 57 -12.70 -6.47 23.23
C GLY A 57 -11.98 -6.42 21.88
N ARG A 58 -11.63 -5.25 21.33
CA ARG A 58 -10.95 -5.10 20.04
C ARG A 58 -9.43 -5.13 20.20
N LEU A 59 -8.72 -5.43 19.11
CA LEU A 59 -7.25 -5.39 19.10
C LEU A 59 -6.76 -3.98 18.72
N PRO A 60 -5.71 -3.47 19.38
CA PRO A 60 -5.01 -2.26 18.96
C PRO A 60 -4.45 -2.40 17.54
N ALA A 61 -4.10 -1.27 16.92
CA ALA A 61 -3.48 -1.28 15.60
C ALA A 61 -2.11 -2.00 15.64
N PRO A 62 -1.88 -3.06 14.85
CA PRO A 62 -0.62 -3.77 14.84
C PRO A 62 0.50 -2.95 14.18
N PRO A 63 1.77 -3.22 14.50
CA PRO A 63 2.90 -2.74 13.72
C PRO A 63 2.81 -3.27 12.29
N HIS A 64 3.25 -2.44 11.37
CA HIS A 64 3.44 -2.80 9.97
C HIS A 64 4.90 -3.08 9.64
N ASP A 65 5.82 -2.91 10.59
CA ASP A 65 7.22 -3.33 10.46
C ASP A 65 7.43 -4.85 10.65
N ALA A 66 8.70 -5.26 10.74
CA ALA A 66 9.09 -6.66 10.93
C ALA A 66 8.59 -7.32 12.23
N SER A 67 8.16 -6.55 13.24
CA SER A 67 7.63 -7.05 14.52
C SER A 67 6.13 -7.41 14.45
N GLY A 68 5.47 -6.94 13.39
CA GLY A 68 4.05 -7.11 13.11
C GLY A 68 3.66 -8.45 12.49
N HIS A 69 2.43 -8.48 11.96
CA HIS A 69 1.85 -9.65 11.29
C HIS A 69 1.53 -9.41 9.81
N THR A 70 1.59 -8.18 9.32
CA THR A 70 1.12 -7.79 7.98
C THR A 70 1.74 -8.62 6.85
N TRP A 71 3.02 -8.95 6.95
CA TRP A 71 3.76 -9.74 5.95
C TRP A 71 3.30 -11.21 5.81
N HIS A 72 2.41 -11.70 6.68
CA HIS A 72 1.80 -13.02 6.54
C HIS A 72 0.64 -13.05 5.53
N HIS A 73 0.16 -11.90 5.08
CA HIS A 73 -0.96 -11.79 4.14
C HIS A 73 -0.47 -11.49 2.72
N THR A 74 -1.22 -11.98 1.73
CA THR A 74 -0.95 -11.71 0.32
C THR A 74 -1.42 -10.30 -0.07
N ASP A 75 -0.90 -9.77 -1.17
CA ASP A 75 -1.26 -8.42 -1.63
C ASP A 75 -2.77 -8.28 -1.85
N ARG A 76 -3.43 -9.31 -2.41
CA ARG A 76 -4.89 -9.35 -2.55
C ARG A 76 -5.61 -9.19 -1.20
N VAL A 77 -5.19 -9.93 -0.17
CA VAL A 77 -5.79 -9.86 1.16
C VAL A 77 -5.51 -8.50 1.82
N LEU A 78 -4.30 -7.95 1.65
CA LEU A 78 -3.95 -6.63 2.16
C LEU A 78 -4.80 -5.53 1.50
N LEU A 79 -4.95 -5.56 0.17
CA LEU A 79 -5.82 -4.67 -0.58
C LEU A 79 -7.27 -4.76 -0.08
N ASP A 80 -7.80 -5.97 0.08
CA ASP A 80 -9.15 -6.19 0.57
C ASP A 80 -9.36 -5.65 1.99
N ILE A 81 -8.39 -5.86 2.90
CA ILE A 81 -8.42 -5.32 4.26
C ILE A 81 -8.43 -3.80 4.24
N VAL A 82 -7.56 -3.15 3.48
CA VAL A 82 -7.51 -1.68 3.43
C VAL A 82 -8.79 -1.12 2.78
N LYS A 83 -9.28 -1.73 1.70
CA LYS A 83 -10.50 -1.27 1.01
C LYS A 83 -11.74 -1.39 1.87
N ARG A 84 -11.90 -2.51 2.58
CA ARG A 84 -13.17 -2.89 3.22
C ARG A 84 -13.15 -2.87 4.75
N GLY A 85 -11.98 -2.74 5.36
CA GLY A 85 -11.79 -2.85 6.80
C GLY A 85 -11.72 -4.30 7.29
N THR A 86 -10.99 -4.54 8.38
CA THR A 86 -10.71 -5.90 8.89
C THR A 86 -11.98 -6.66 9.25
N ALA A 87 -12.98 -5.99 9.84
CA ALA A 87 -14.25 -6.62 10.22
C ALA A 87 -14.98 -7.24 9.01
N ALA A 88 -14.94 -6.59 7.86
CA ALA A 88 -15.60 -7.07 6.64
C ALA A 88 -14.87 -8.24 5.97
N ILE A 89 -13.60 -8.47 6.30
CA ILE A 89 -12.78 -9.56 5.76
C ILE A 89 -12.83 -10.78 6.68
N VAL A 90 -12.74 -10.58 8.01
CA VAL A 90 -12.81 -11.67 8.99
C VAL A 90 -14.23 -12.23 9.11
N GLY A 91 -15.25 -11.35 9.10
CA GLY A 91 -16.65 -11.75 9.21
C GLY A 91 -16.99 -12.39 10.57
N ASN A 92 -18.09 -13.17 10.59
CA ASN A 92 -18.55 -13.92 11.78
C ASN A 92 -18.69 -13.07 13.06
N GLY A 93 -19.14 -11.82 12.92
CA GLY A 93 -19.31 -10.90 14.04
C GLY A 93 -18.01 -10.31 14.60
N TYR A 94 -16.87 -10.50 13.91
CA TYR A 94 -15.61 -9.88 14.31
C TYR A 94 -15.70 -8.35 14.24
N GLU A 95 -15.27 -7.68 15.31
CA GLU A 95 -15.22 -6.24 15.39
C GLU A 95 -13.79 -5.73 15.33
N SER A 96 -13.57 -4.61 14.63
CA SER A 96 -12.28 -3.97 14.49
C SER A 96 -12.44 -2.46 14.40
N ASP A 97 -11.46 -1.73 14.93
CA ASP A 97 -11.38 -0.28 14.79
C ASP A 97 -10.70 0.14 13.47
N MET A 98 -10.19 -0.80 12.66
CA MET A 98 -9.61 -0.51 11.34
C MET A 98 -10.72 -0.32 10.29
N PRO A 99 -10.95 0.91 9.79
CA PRO A 99 -12.00 1.19 8.83
C PRO A 99 -11.60 0.71 7.42
N GLY A 100 -12.57 0.68 6.51
CA GLY A 100 -12.31 0.54 5.08
C GLY A 100 -12.11 1.89 4.40
N PHE A 101 -11.19 1.96 3.46
CA PHE A 101 -10.76 3.19 2.78
C PHE A 101 -11.21 3.29 1.32
N LYS A 102 -12.01 2.35 0.80
CA LYS A 102 -12.42 2.34 -0.62
C LYS A 102 -13.15 3.59 -1.13
N GLU A 103 -13.72 4.39 -0.24
CA GLU A 103 -14.41 5.64 -0.57
C GLU A 103 -13.51 6.88 -0.43
N VAL A 104 -12.26 6.68 0.03
CA VAL A 104 -11.28 7.75 0.35
C VAL A 104 -10.02 7.64 -0.52
N LEU A 105 -9.57 6.41 -0.82
CA LEU A 105 -8.35 6.12 -1.57
C LEU A 105 -8.67 5.28 -2.81
N THR A 106 -7.96 5.52 -3.90
CA THR A 106 -8.00 4.64 -5.09
C THR A 106 -7.22 3.35 -4.88
N ASP A 107 -7.42 2.37 -5.76
CA ASP A 107 -6.68 1.10 -5.69
C ASP A 107 -5.17 1.31 -5.90
N GLU A 108 -4.79 2.26 -6.75
CA GLU A 108 -3.39 2.64 -6.97
C GLU A 108 -2.77 3.29 -5.73
N GLU A 109 -3.52 4.17 -5.05
CA GLU A 109 -3.07 4.81 -3.81
C GLU A 109 -2.89 3.78 -2.68
N ILE A 110 -3.84 2.85 -2.54
CA ILE A 110 -3.72 1.75 -1.57
C ILE A 110 -2.52 0.86 -1.90
N THR A 111 -2.30 0.56 -3.18
CA THR A 111 -1.15 -0.22 -3.64
C THR A 111 0.16 0.49 -3.27
N ALA A 112 0.26 1.80 -3.53
CA ALA A 112 1.43 2.59 -3.17
C ALA A 112 1.71 2.58 -1.66
N ILE A 113 0.67 2.68 -0.82
CA ILE A 113 0.80 2.54 0.65
C ILE A 113 1.34 1.16 1.03
N ILE A 114 0.79 0.09 0.45
CA ILE A 114 1.23 -1.29 0.73
C ILE A 114 2.68 -1.49 0.30
N ASP A 115 3.08 -0.96 -0.85
CA ASP A 115 4.46 -1.04 -1.34
C ASP A 115 5.44 -0.25 -0.46
N TYR A 116 5.04 0.93 0.04
CA TYR A 116 5.81 1.64 1.06
C TYR A 116 6.01 0.78 2.31
N ILE A 117 4.95 0.19 2.86
CA ILE A 117 5.04 -0.71 4.02
C ILE A 117 6.02 -1.87 3.73
N LYS A 118 5.87 -2.53 2.58
CA LYS A 118 6.73 -3.65 2.13
C LYS A 118 8.19 -3.25 1.99
N SER A 119 8.46 -2.00 1.58
CA SER A 119 9.82 -1.49 1.40
C SER A 119 10.61 -1.41 2.72
N THR A 120 9.92 -1.33 3.85
CA THR A 120 10.54 -1.23 5.19
C THR A 120 10.97 -2.60 5.75
N TRP A 121 10.53 -3.69 5.13
CA TRP A 121 10.80 -5.02 5.64
C TRP A 121 12.21 -5.51 5.29
N PRO A 122 12.87 -6.25 6.19
CA PRO A 122 14.07 -7.01 5.85
C PRO A 122 13.82 -7.91 4.64
N ASP A 123 14.81 -8.04 3.74
CA ASP A 123 14.66 -8.76 2.47
C ASP A 123 14.04 -10.16 2.61
N ARG A 124 14.40 -10.90 3.66
CA ARG A 124 13.84 -12.25 3.92
C ARG A 124 12.33 -12.23 4.17
N ILE A 125 11.82 -11.19 4.82
CA ILE A 125 10.38 -11.04 5.12
C ILE A 125 9.65 -10.61 3.85
N ARG A 126 10.22 -9.64 3.11
CA ARG A 126 9.67 -9.21 1.81
C ARG A 126 9.57 -10.37 0.83
N ALA A 127 10.64 -11.16 0.66
CA ALA A 127 10.65 -12.32 -0.22
C ALA A 127 9.65 -13.41 0.22
N SER A 128 9.48 -13.62 1.53
CA SER A 128 8.48 -14.57 2.03
C SER A 128 7.05 -14.10 1.73
N GLN A 129 6.77 -12.81 1.82
CA GLN A 129 5.45 -12.27 1.52
C GLN A 129 5.17 -12.31 0.01
N GLU A 130 6.14 -11.91 -0.81
CA GLU A 130 6.08 -11.98 -2.28
C GLU A 130 5.78 -13.41 -2.76
N SER A 131 6.48 -14.41 -2.20
CA SER A 131 6.24 -15.83 -2.53
C SER A 131 4.81 -16.28 -2.21
N ARG A 132 4.18 -15.72 -1.17
CA ARG A 132 2.78 -16.02 -0.82
C ARG A 132 1.82 -15.35 -1.78
N THR A 133 2.07 -14.09 -2.14
CA THR A 133 1.29 -13.38 -3.15
C THR A 133 1.30 -14.13 -4.47
N LEU A 134 2.47 -14.52 -4.97
CA LEU A 134 2.60 -15.28 -6.22
C LEU A 134 1.85 -16.62 -6.17
N ALA A 135 1.85 -17.31 -5.03
CA ALA A 135 1.12 -18.56 -4.87
C ALA A 135 -0.41 -18.35 -4.86
N ASP A 136 -0.89 -17.26 -4.28
CA ASP A 136 -2.32 -16.91 -4.25
C ASP A 136 -2.84 -16.50 -5.64
N GLU A 137 -2.07 -15.72 -6.39
CA GLU A 137 -2.39 -15.34 -7.79
C GLU A 137 -2.51 -16.56 -8.71
N GLN A 138 -1.73 -17.62 -8.47
CA GLN A 138 -1.84 -18.87 -9.25
C GLN A 138 -3.13 -19.63 -8.95
N VAL A 139 -3.68 -19.48 -7.74
CA VAL A 139 -4.91 -20.17 -7.30
C VAL A 139 -6.15 -19.35 -7.63
N GLN A 140 -6.05 -18.02 -7.58
CA GLN A 140 -7.14 -17.07 -7.80
C GLN A 140 -6.71 -15.98 -8.79
N PRO A 141 -6.64 -16.30 -10.10
CA PRO A 141 -6.24 -15.35 -11.14
C PRO A 141 -7.31 -14.28 -11.41
#